data_AF-S2J868-F1
#
_entry.id   AF-S2J868-F1
#
_cell.length_a   1.000
_cell.length_b   1.000
_cell.length_c   1.000
_cell.angle_alpha   90.00
_cell.angle_beta   90.00
_cell.angle_gamma   90.00
#
_symmetry.space_group_name_H-M   'P 1'
#
loop_
_entity.id
_entity.type
_entity.pdbx_description
1 polymer ?
#
loop_
_entity_poly.entity_id
_entity_poly.type
_entity_poly.pdbx_seq_one_letter_code
_entity_poly.pdbx_strand_id
1 'polypeptide(L)'
;MGLALEKCCCFIPLRMGTFIIALWFFIAYLFDAVTGFLGINSIIVYSGQTAKAWYYINLLFTVLVFVGGLSGIIGSIFAQRKSARFFSIVVWVCCSLSFIKYVISLALMVVYRQNMINTCIRSGIVGFGNSQIGLGPTTISTNSYYSPVKYPNTMNAHATSAEDCEHSIKMLIILWGVLIFIVQMVQIYFASVVGAYATRLRSGARHHRLHDQQIKDFEESRFHMSTVY
;
A
#
# COMPACT_ATOMS: atom_id res chain seq x y z
N MET A 1 -7.87 -28.23 -5.14
CA MET A 1 -8.84 -28.32 -4.02
C MET A 1 -8.63 -27.09 -3.15
N GLY A 2 -9.36 -26.01 -3.38
CA GLY A 2 -9.18 -24.74 -2.68
C GLY A 2 -10.22 -24.60 -1.58
N LEU A 3 -9.77 -24.41 -0.34
CA LEU A 3 -10.62 -24.16 0.82
C LEU A 3 -11.64 -23.05 0.51
N ALA A 4 -12.91 -23.44 0.44
CA ALA A 4 -14.02 -22.53 0.20
C ALA A 4 -14.22 -21.65 1.44
N LEU A 5 -13.66 -20.44 1.42
CA LEU A 5 -13.90 -19.44 2.46
C LEU A 5 -15.30 -18.82 2.27
N GLU A 6 -16.31 -19.36 2.96
CA GLU A 6 -17.71 -18.92 2.83
C GLU A 6 -17.99 -17.55 3.47
N LYS A 7 -17.12 -17.11 4.38
CA LYS A 7 -17.27 -15.91 5.21
C LYS A 7 -15.93 -15.20 5.36
N CYS A 8 -15.94 -13.87 5.30
CA CYS A 8 -14.82 -13.08 5.82
C CYS A 8 -15.13 -12.84 7.31
N CYS A 9 -14.30 -13.34 8.22
CA CYS A 9 -14.50 -13.24 9.68
C CYS A 9 -15.95 -13.51 10.15
N CYS A 10 -16.41 -14.76 10.11
CA CYS A 10 -17.64 -15.33 10.71
C CYS A 10 -19.03 -14.65 10.54
N PHE A 11 -19.15 -13.36 10.21
CA PHE A 11 -20.41 -12.60 10.25
C PHE A 11 -20.56 -11.49 9.18
N ILE A 12 -19.51 -11.10 8.46
CA ILE A 12 -19.60 -9.96 7.52
C ILE A 12 -19.81 -10.46 6.07
N PRO A 13 -20.86 -9.99 5.36
CA PRO A 13 -21.06 -10.34 3.96
C PRO A 13 -19.86 -9.88 3.13
N LEU A 14 -19.35 -10.74 2.25
CA LEU A 14 -18.11 -10.49 1.48
C LEU A 14 -18.09 -9.11 0.77
N ARG A 15 -19.26 -8.61 0.35
CA ARG A 15 -19.40 -7.27 -0.26
C ARG A 15 -19.04 -6.12 0.71
N MET A 16 -19.53 -6.18 1.96
CA MET A 16 -19.18 -5.19 2.98
C MET A 16 -17.71 -5.31 3.37
N GLY A 17 -17.18 -6.53 3.46
CA GLY A 17 -15.75 -6.77 3.71
C GLY A 17 -14.87 -6.11 2.64
N THR A 18 -15.20 -6.29 1.36
CA THR A 18 -14.44 -5.67 0.26
C THR A 18 -14.52 -4.15 0.25
N PHE A 19 -15.66 -3.57 0.65
CA PHE A 19 -15.82 -2.12 0.74
C PHE A 19 -14.98 -1.53 1.87
N ILE A 20 -15.02 -2.12 3.06
CA ILE A 20 -14.22 -1.70 4.22
C ILE A 20 -12.73 -1.78 3.90
N ILE A 21 -12.30 -2.86 3.23
CA ILE A 21 -10.91 -3.03 2.78
C ILE A 21 -10.52 -1.93 1.78
N ALA A 22 -11.36 -1.64 0.78
CA ALA A 22 -11.08 -0.59 -0.20
C ALA A 22 -10.99 0.80 0.46
N LEU A 23 -11.86 1.08 1.42
CA LEU A 23 -11.86 2.31 2.19
C LEU A 23 -10.59 2.43 3.06
N TRP A 24 -10.18 1.35 3.72
CA TRP A 24 -8.93 1.32 4.49
C TRP A 24 -7.73 1.64 3.61
N PHE A 25 -7.63 1.00 2.45
CA PHE A 25 -6.56 1.28 1.48
C PHE A 25 -6.59 2.73 1.03
N PHE A 26 -7.77 3.25 0.70
CA PHE A 26 -7.92 4.65 0.30
C PHE A 26 -7.39 5.61 1.36
N ILE A 27 -7.78 5.44 2.63
CA ILE A 27 -7.34 6.31 3.73
C ILE A 27 -5.84 6.17 3.98
N ALA A 28 -5.32 4.95 4.05
CA ALA A 28 -3.91 4.70 4.33
C ALA A 28 -3.00 5.30 3.24
N TYR A 29 -3.35 5.12 1.96
CA TYR A 29 -2.57 5.67 0.86
C TYR A 29 -2.80 7.16 0.64
N LEU A 30 -3.96 7.70 0.99
CA LEU A 30 -4.18 9.15 1.04
C LEU A 30 -3.25 9.78 2.09
N PHE A 31 -3.16 9.17 3.28
CA PHE A 31 -2.27 9.64 4.33
C PHE A 31 -0.80 9.56 3.91
N ASP A 32 -0.38 8.44 3.29
CA ASP A 32 0.98 8.29 2.75
C ASP A 32 1.28 9.32 1.64
N ALA A 33 0.32 9.62 0.76
CA ALA A 33 0.46 10.65 -0.27
C ALA A 33 0.63 12.04 0.35
N VAL A 34 -0.28 12.43 1.25
CA VAL A 34 -0.27 13.75 1.89
C VAL A 34 1.02 13.94 2.69
N THR A 35 1.39 12.96 3.52
CA THR A 35 2.62 13.05 4.33
C THR A 35 3.89 13.04 3.46
N GLY A 36 3.87 12.34 2.32
CA GLY A 36 4.95 12.35 1.33
C GLY A 36 5.11 13.71 0.63
N PHE A 37 4.01 14.31 0.19
CA PHE A 37 4.00 15.64 -0.44
C PHE A 37 4.40 16.75 0.54
N LEU A 38 3.95 16.66 1.79
CA LEU A 38 4.31 17.63 2.83
C LEU A 38 5.75 17.47 3.34
N GLY A 39 6.50 16.45 2.89
CA GLY A 39 7.88 16.21 3.36
C GLY A 39 7.95 15.79 4.83
N ILE A 40 6.84 15.28 5.39
CA ILE A 40 6.74 14.81 6.77
C ILE A 40 7.08 13.33 6.87
N ASN A 41 6.82 12.58 5.79
CA ASN A 41 7.08 11.15 5.73
C ASN A 41 8.58 10.87 5.62
N SER A 42 9.17 10.50 6.76
CA SER A 42 10.61 10.25 6.89
C SER A 42 11.11 9.16 5.94
N ILE A 43 10.32 8.13 5.61
CA ILE A 43 10.72 7.12 4.62
C ILE A 43 10.90 7.75 3.25
N ILE A 44 9.87 8.46 2.78
CA ILE A 44 9.88 9.01 1.41
C ILE A 44 11.03 10.00 1.28
N VAL A 45 11.24 10.82 2.30
CA VAL A 45 12.30 11.83 2.33
C VAL A 45 13.70 11.20 2.41
N TYR A 46 13.95 10.29 3.36
CA TYR A 46 15.29 9.68 3.52
C TYR A 46 15.64 8.70 2.40
N SER A 47 14.69 7.89 1.92
CA SER A 47 14.95 7.04 0.76
C SER A 47 15.17 7.87 -0.52
N GLY A 48 14.41 8.97 -0.67
CA GLY A 48 14.53 9.91 -1.80
C GLY A 48 15.76 10.82 -1.76
N GLN A 49 16.35 11.06 -0.59
CA GLN A 49 17.58 11.83 -0.43
C GLN A 49 18.77 11.19 -1.17
N THR A 50 18.80 9.86 -1.24
CA THR A 50 19.90 9.09 -1.85
C THR A 50 19.79 9.07 -3.37
N ALA A 51 18.57 9.05 -3.89
CA ALA A 51 18.26 9.10 -5.31
C ALA A 51 17.03 9.99 -5.52
N LYS A 52 17.23 11.21 -6.00
CA LYS A 52 16.12 12.15 -6.27
C LYS A 52 15.06 11.54 -7.20
N ALA A 53 15.48 10.70 -8.15
CA ALA A 53 14.56 9.96 -9.02
C ALA A 53 13.64 9.02 -8.21
N TRP A 54 14.15 8.36 -7.16
CA TRP A 54 13.36 7.49 -6.30
C TRP A 54 12.26 8.25 -5.56
N TYR A 55 12.52 9.47 -5.11
CA TYR A 55 11.49 10.33 -4.48
C TYR A 55 10.27 10.51 -5.40
N TYR A 56 10.50 10.88 -6.65
CA TYR A 56 9.42 11.09 -7.62
C TYR A 56 8.73 9.79 -8.05
N ILE A 57 9.49 8.70 -8.23
CA ILE A 57 8.93 7.37 -8.52
C ILE A 57 8.04 6.90 -7.36
N ASN A 58 8.48 7.10 -6.11
CA ASN A 58 7.73 6.75 -4.92
C ASN A 58 6.41 7.53 -4.85
N LEU A 59 6.43 8.85 -5.07
CA LEU A 59 5.22 9.67 -5.17
C LEU A 59 4.28 9.18 -6.28
N LEU A 60 4.82 8.85 -7.46
CA LEU A 60 4.04 8.34 -8.57
C LEU A 60 3.36 7.00 -8.22
N PHE A 61 4.07 6.08 -7.57
CA PHE A 61 3.49 4.84 -7.07
C PHE A 61 2.37 5.10 -6.05
N THR A 62 2.56 6.05 -5.14
CA THR A 62 1.51 6.40 -4.17
C THR A 62 0.26 6.93 -4.85
N VAL A 63 0.39 7.76 -5.89
CA VAL A 63 -0.75 8.26 -6.69
C VAL A 63 -1.46 7.13 -7.45
N LEU A 64 -0.70 6.23 -8.10
CA LEU A 64 -1.28 5.08 -8.81
C LEU A 64 -2.08 4.18 -7.87
N VAL A 65 -1.54 3.93 -6.68
CA VAL A 65 -2.20 3.10 -5.67
C VAL A 65 -3.44 3.80 -5.09
N PHE A 66 -3.40 5.12 -4.91
CA PHE A 66 -4.56 5.92 -4.53
C PHE A 66 -5.70 5.81 -5.54
N VAL A 67 -5.41 5.94 -6.84
CA VAL A 67 -6.38 5.73 -7.93
C VAL A 67 -6.91 4.28 -7.91
N GLY A 68 -6.05 3.31 -7.62
CA GLY A 68 -6.44 1.92 -7.40
C GLY A 68 -7.48 1.77 -6.27
N GLY A 69 -7.28 2.46 -5.14
CA GLY A 69 -8.22 2.52 -4.03
C GLY A 69 -9.60 3.06 -4.43
N LEU A 70 -9.64 4.18 -5.18
CA LEU A 70 -10.88 4.75 -5.71
C LEU A 70 -11.62 3.77 -6.62
N SER A 71 -10.89 3.10 -7.52
CA SER A 71 -11.48 2.09 -8.40
C SER A 71 -12.08 0.92 -7.62
N GLY A 72 -11.53 0.61 -6.45
CA GLY A 72 -12.05 -0.41 -5.55
C GLY A 72 -13.34 -0.03 -4.84
N ILE A 73 -13.45 1.22 -4.39
CA ILE A 73 -14.68 1.75 -3.82
C ILE A 73 -15.79 1.69 -4.88
N ILE A 74 -15.54 2.20 -6.09
CA ILE A 74 -16.48 2.14 -7.21
C ILE A 74 -16.85 0.68 -7.52
N GLY A 75 -15.85 -0.20 -7.64
CA GLY A 75 -16.06 -1.62 -7.97
C GLY A 75 -16.94 -2.36 -6.96
N SER A 76 -16.84 -2.02 -5.67
CA SER A 76 -17.62 -2.62 -4.59
C SER A 76 -19.07 -2.11 -4.53
N ILE A 77 -19.33 -0.86 -4.94
CA ILE A 77 -20.67 -0.28 -5.00
C ILE A 77 -21.47 -0.90 -6.15
N PHE A 78 -20.90 -0.94 -7.35
CA PHE A 78 -21.66 -1.32 -8.56
C PHE A 78 -21.95 -2.82 -8.70
N ALA A 79 -21.35 -3.70 -7.89
CA ALA A 79 -21.62 -5.16 -7.85
C ALA A 79 -21.62 -5.88 -9.23
N GLN A 80 -20.97 -5.31 -10.24
CA GLN A 80 -20.90 -5.87 -11.58
C GLN A 80 -19.76 -6.89 -11.67
N ARG A 81 -19.97 -8.00 -12.41
CA ARG A 81 -18.98 -9.09 -12.51
C ARG A 81 -17.65 -8.63 -13.11
N LYS A 82 -17.70 -7.71 -14.07
CA LYS A 82 -16.51 -7.11 -14.70
C LYS A 82 -15.75 -6.22 -13.71
N SER A 83 -16.46 -5.44 -12.89
CA SER A 83 -15.85 -4.55 -11.89
C SER A 83 -15.19 -5.33 -10.74
N ALA A 84 -15.80 -6.43 -10.29
CA ALA A 84 -15.21 -7.28 -9.26
C ALA A 84 -13.90 -7.97 -9.71
N ARG A 85 -13.83 -8.41 -10.97
CA ARG A 85 -12.60 -8.98 -11.54
C ARG A 85 -11.52 -7.93 -11.72
N PHE A 86 -11.87 -6.76 -12.24
CA PHE A 86 -10.95 -5.64 -12.38
C PHE A 86 -10.39 -5.22 -11.02
N PHE A 87 -11.26 -5.08 -10.01
CA PHE A 87 -10.84 -4.74 -8.65
C PHE A 87 -9.88 -5.76 -8.05
N SER A 88 -10.12 -7.06 -8.24
CA SER A 88 -9.18 -8.09 -7.77
C SER A 88 -7.80 -7.94 -8.41
N ILE A 89 -7.73 -7.68 -9.71
CA ILE A 89 -6.44 -7.43 -10.41
C ILE A 89 -5.77 -6.17 -9.86
N VAL A 90 -6.52 -5.07 -9.73
CA VAL A 90 -5.99 -3.80 -9.21
C VAL A 90 -5.43 -3.97 -7.80
N VAL A 91 -6.13 -4.68 -6.89
CA VAL A 91 -5.64 -4.91 -5.52
C VAL A 91 -4.34 -5.71 -5.53
N TRP A 92 -4.21 -6.74 -6.37
CA TRP A 92 -2.96 -7.50 -6.49
C TRP A 92 -1.82 -6.66 -7.06
N VAL A 93 -2.10 -5.81 -8.06
CA VAL A 93 -1.11 -4.88 -8.63
C VAL A 93 -0.66 -3.86 -7.57
N CYS A 94 -1.60 -3.24 -6.85
CA CYS A 94 -1.30 -2.30 -5.76
C CYS A 94 -0.48 -2.97 -4.65
N CYS A 95 -0.85 -4.19 -4.24
CA CYS A 95 -0.12 -4.97 -3.24
C CYS A 95 1.33 -5.24 -3.67
N SER A 96 1.53 -5.60 -4.94
CA SER A 96 2.86 -5.85 -5.51
C SER A 96 3.71 -4.59 -5.61
N LEU A 97 3.12 -3.49 -6.10
CA LEU A 97 3.79 -2.19 -6.19
C LEU A 97 4.18 -1.66 -4.80
N SER A 98 3.30 -1.79 -3.81
CA SER A 98 3.59 -1.40 -2.43
C SER A 98 4.74 -2.22 -1.84
N PHE A 99 4.74 -3.53 -2.06
CA PHE A 99 5.84 -4.39 -1.62
C PHE A 99 7.18 -3.94 -2.21
N ILE A 100 7.24 -3.75 -3.53
CA ILE A 100 8.45 -3.30 -4.23
C ILE A 100 8.91 -1.92 -3.71
N LYS A 101 7.98 -0.97 -3.57
CA LYS A 101 8.26 0.36 -3.02
C LYS A 101 8.90 0.27 -1.64
N TYR A 102 8.35 -0.54 -0.74
CA TYR A 102 8.85 -0.64 0.62
C TYR A 102 10.20 -1.34 0.70
N VAL A 103 10.39 -2.44 -0.04
CA VAL A 103 11.66 -3.16 -0.09
C VAL A 103 12.79 -2.27 -0.60
N ILE A 104 12.56 -1.53 -1.70
CA ILE A 104 13.58 -0.62 -2.25
C ILE A 104 13.85 0.54 -1.28
N SER A 105 12.81 1.12 -0.68
CA SER A 105 12.99 2.23 0.27
C SER A 105 13.79 1.80 1.50
N LEU A 106 13.51 0.61 2.04
CA LEU A 106 14.23 0.05 3.17
C LEU A 106 15.67 -0.30 2.81
N ALA A 107 15.92 -0.89 1.64
CA ALA A 107 17.26 -1.17 1.15
C ALA A 107 18.09 0.11 1.01
N LEU A 108 17.54 1.17 0.41
CA LEU A 108 18.22 2.47 0.29
C LEU A 108 18.55 3.07 1.67
N MET A 109 17.64 2.99 2.63
CA MET A 109 17.86 3.51 3.97
C MET A 109 18.94 2.74 4.74
N VAL A 110 19.05 1.43 4.52
CA VAL A 110 20.12 0.61 5.12
C VAL A 110 21.46 0.91 4.47
N VAL A 111 21.53 0.93 3.13
CA VAL A 111 22.77 1.17 2.38
C VAL A 111 23.34 2.56 2.67
N TYR A 112 22.49 3.58 2.76
CA TYR A 112 22.88 4.97 2.95
C TYR A 112 22.61 5.48 4.38
N ARG A 113 22.61 4.58 5.37
CA ARG A 113 22.37 4.91 6.78
C ARG A 113 23.26 6.06 7.27
N GLN A 114 24.53 6.07 6.89
CA GLN A 114 25.45 7.13 7.31
C GLN A 114 25.07 8.51 6.79
N ASN A 115 24.58 8.60 5.54
CA ASN A 115 24.12 9.86 4.97
C ASN A 115 22.88 10.37 5.71
N MET A 116 21.98 9.48 6.12
CA MET A 116 20.82 9.84 6.94
C MET A 116 21.23 10.37 8.31
N ILE A 117 22.22 9.74 8.96
CA ILE A 117 22.76 10.20 10.25
C ILE A 117 23.38 11.60 10.11
N ASN A 118 24.26 11.79 9.13
CA ASN A 118 24.87 13.10 8.89
C ASN A 118 23.82 14.19 8.64
N THR A 119 22.75 13.84 7.93
CA THR A 119 21.68 14.79 7.65
C THR A 119 20.85 15.09 8.88
N CYS A 120 20.55 14.08 9.69
CA CYS A 120 19.90 14.25 10.98
C CYS A 120 20.73 15.16 11.92
N ILE A 121 22.06 15.04 11.93
CA ILE A 121 22.92 15.91 12.74
C ILE A 121 22.75 17.37 12.33
N ARG A 122 22.67 17.63 11.01
CA ARG A 122 22.48 18.97 10.46
C ARG A 122 21.09 19.52 10.72
N SER A 123 20.05 18.77 10.37
CA SER A 123 18.69 19.30 10.23
C SER A 123 17.66 18.64 11.14
N GLY A 124 18.08 17.76 12.03
CA GLY A 124 17.19 16.98 12.90
C GLY A 124 16.50 15.83 12.17
N ILE A 125 15.76 15.02 12.93
CA ILE A 125 14.96 13.94 12.35
C ILE A 125 13.73 14.50 11.63
N VAL A 126 13.44 13.98 10.44
CA VAL A 126 12.26 14.37 9.66
C VAL A 126 10.98 13.83 10.32
N GLY A 127 9.97 14.67 10.46
CA GLY A 127 8.68 14.31 11.05
C GLY A 127 7.70 15.48 11.10
N PHE A 128 6.60 15.33 11.85
CA PHE A 128 5.51 16.34 11.89
C PHE A 128 5.97 17.71 12.40
N GLY A 129 6.96 17.75 13.30
CA GLY A 129 7.55 19.00 13.82
C GLY A 129 8.75 19.51 13.02
N ASN A 130 9.16 18.81 11.95
CA ASN A 130 10.34 19.12 11.14
C ASN A 130 10.17 18.53 9.74
N SER A 131 9.29 19.13 8.95
CA SER A 131 9.04 18.72 7.57
C SER A 131 10.18 19.18 6.66
N GLN A 132 10.61 18.32 5.74
CA GLN A 132 11.73 18.64 4.86
C GLN A 132 11.51 18.11 3.44
N ILE A 133 11.81 18.97 2.47
CA ILE A 133 11.78 18.66 1.05
C ILE A 133 13.16 19.01 0.49
N GLY A 134 13.90 18.03 -0.03
CA GLY A 134 15.19 18.25 -0.67
C GLY A 134 16.42 18.19 0.26
N LEU A 135 16.54 17.13 1.05
CA LEU A 135 17.79 16.85 1.75
C LEU A 135 18.82 16.39 0.72
N GLY A 136 19.95 17.09 0.64
CA GLY A 136 21.12 16.63 -0.11
C GLY A 136 22.07 15.86 0.83
N PRO A 137 22.81 14.86 0.35
CA PRO A 137 23.85 14.24 1.16
C PRO A 137 24.87 15.30 1.59
N THR A 138 25.17 15.37 2.88
CA THR A 138 26.18 16.29 3.41
C THR A 138 27.24 15.54 4.19
N THR A 139 28.50 15.86 3.92
CA THR A 139 29.64 15.43 4.71
C THR A 139 29.86 16.43 5.83
N ILE A 140 29.73 15.99 7.08
CA ILE A 140 29.97 16.82 8.27
C ILE A 140 31.19 16.27 8.98
N SER A 141 32.11 17.15 9.39
CA SER A 141 33.24 16.80 10.25
C SER A 141 32.72 16.56 11.67
N THR A 142 32.50 15.30 12.05
CA THR A 142 32.04 14.92 13.40
C THR A 142 33.22 14.93 14.37
N ASN A 143 33.61 16.12 14.85
CA ASN A 143 34.58 16.25 15.94
C ASN A 143 33.85 16.35 17.28
N SER A 144 34.30 15.62 18.30
CA SER A 144 33.71 15.59 19.65
C SER A 144 33.71 16.95 20.37
N TYR A 145 34.53 17.90 19.91
CA TYR A 145 34.65 19.24 20.49
C TYR A 145 33.68 20.27 19.89
N TYR A 146 32.96 19.93 18.82
CA TYR A 146 32.05 20.85 18.13
C TYR A 146 30.62 20.33 18.18
N SER A 147 29.70 21.14 18.73
CA SER A 147 28.27 20.89 18.64
C SER A 147 27.68 21.54 17.38
N PRO A 148 26.66 20.93 16.75
CA PRO A 148 26.02 21.53 15.59
C PRO A 148 25.27 22.81 15.99
N VAL A 149 25.50 23.89 15.24
CA VAL A 149 24.95 25.22 15.56
C VAL A 149 23.47 25.28 15.19
N LYS A 150 22.63 25.61 16.18
CA LYS A 150 21.18 25.76 16.01
C LYS A 150 20.83 27.22 15.72
N TYR A 151 20.20 27.46 14.57
CA TYR A 151 19.65 28.77 14.24
C TYR A 151 18.14 28.65 13.99
N PRO A 152 17.29 29.40 14.72
CA PRO A 152 15.86 29.39 14.48
C PRO A 152 15.55 29.87 13.06
N ASN A 153 14.49 29.35 12.45
CA ASN A 153 14.07 29.62 11.07
C ASN A 153 15.10 29.22 9.99
N THR A 154 16.04 28.33 10.31
CA THR A 154 16.99 27.75 9.34
C THR A 154 16.83 26.23 9.26
N MET A 155 17.45 25.63 8.25
CA MET A 155 17.52 24.17 8.10
C MET A 155 18.15 23.47 9.32
N ASN A 156 18.92 24.19 10.15
CA ASN A 156 19.59 23.64 11.32
C ASN A 156 18.82 23.91 12.64
N ALA A 157 17.59 24.41 12.57
CA ALA A 157 16.78 24.70 13.76
C ALA A 157 16.60 23.49 14.68
N HIS A 158 16.57 22.29 14.09
CA HIS A 158 16.39 21.02 14.79
C HIS A 158 17.67 20.16 14.86
N ALA A 159 18.84 20.76 14.60
CA ALA A 159 20.12 20.05 14.68
C ALA A 159 20.30 19.39 16.05
N THR A 160 20.89 18.19 16.08
CA THR A 160 21.07 17.41 17.32
C THR A 160 22.37 16.60 17.31
N SER A 161 22.69 15.98 18.44
CA SER A 161 23.92 15.20 18.61
C SER A 161 23.99 13.98 17.69
N ALA A 162 25.21 13.49 17.42
CA ALA A 162 25.41 12.31 16.59
C ALA A 162 24.83 11.04 17.23
N GLU A 163 24.94 10.90 18.54
CA GLU A 163 24.44 9.75 19.31
C GLU A 163 22.90 9.67 19.24
N ASP A 164 22.21 10.79 19.44
CA ASP A 164 20.75 10.85 19.36
C ASP A 164 20.26 10.51 17.94
N CYS A 165 20.97 11.01 16.92
CA CYS A 165 20.65 10.71 15.53
C CYS A 165 20.91 9.24 15.19
N GLU A 166 22.02 8.66 15.63
CA GLU A 166 22.30 7.25 15.39
C GLU A 166 21.22 6.36 16.01
N HIS A 167 20.87 6.64 17.27
CA HIS A 167 19.82 5.91 17.97
C HIS A 167 18.46 6.07 17.26
N SER A 168 18.09 7.30 16.92
CA SER A 168 16.80 7.62 16.29
C SER A 168 16.66 7.00 14.89
N ILE A 169 17.70 7.08 14.05
CA ILE A 169 17.70 6.46 12.72
C ILE A 169 17.66 4.94 12.81
N LYS A 170 18.39 4.33 13.77
CA LYS A 170 18.35 2.88 13.99
C LYS A 170 16.95 2.43 14.40
N MET A 171 16.34 3.12 15.38
CA MET A 171 14.97 2.86 15.82
C MET A 171 13.97 3.03 14.69
N LEU A 172 14.13 4.08 13.87
CA LEU A 172 13.28 4.33 12.72
C LEU A 172 13.31 3.19 11.71
N ILE A 173 14.51 2.71 11.32
CA ILE A 173 14.65 1.60 10.35
C ILE A 173 13.99 0.32 10.90
N ILE A 174 14.23 -0.01 12.17
CA ILE A 174 13.69 -1.24 12.80
C ILE A 174 12.16 -1.15 12.91
N LEU A 175 11.63 -0.09 13.51
CA LEU A 175 10.19 0.09 13.72
C LEU A 175 9.43 0.08 12.39
N TRP A 176 9.94 0.80 11.38
CA TRP A 176 9.31 0.80 10.08
C TRP A 176 9.41 -0.54 9.37
N GLY A 177 10.54 -1.25 9.47
CA GLY A 177 10.66 -2.60 8.92
C GLY A 177 9.61 -3.56 9.46
N VAL A 178 9.38 -3.54 10.79
CA VAL A 178 8.34 -4.35 11.43
C VAL A 178 6.93 -3.92 11.01
N LEU A 179 6.68 -2.61 10.97
CA LEU A 179 5.37 -2.07 10.59
C LEU A 179 5.01 -2.43 9.14
N ILE A 180 5.94 -2.27 8.20
CA ILE A 180 5.75 -2.66 6.80
C ILE A 180 5.45 -4.13 6.68
N PHE A 181 6.19 -4.99 7.41
CA PHE A 181 5.97 -6.42 7.37
C PHE A 181 4.54 -6.79 7.80
N ILE A 182 4.06 -6.23 8.91
CA ILE A 182 2.69 -6.44 9.40
C ILE A 182 1.66 -5.92 8.39
N VAL A 183 1.84 -4.70 7.90
CA VAL A 183 0.94 -4.10 6.91
C VAL A 183 0.90 -4.98 5.66
N GLN A 184 2.03 -5.44 5.15
CA GLN A 184 2.08 -6.28 3.95
C GLN A 184 1.37 -7.64 4.15
N MET A 185 1.54 -8.27 5.32
CA MET A 185 0.81 -9.49 5.66
C MET A 185 -0.71 -9.26 5.60
N VAL A 186 -1.18 -8.16 6.17
CA VAL A 186 -2.60 -7.76 6.13
C VAL A 186 -3.05 -7.48 4.69
N GLN A 187 -2.22 -6.82 3.87
CA GLN A 187 -2.53 -6.54 2.47
C GLN A 187 -2.67 -7.82 1.63
N ILE A 188 -1.79 -8.81 1.84
CA ILE A 188 -1.87 -10.11 1.15
C ILE A 188 -3.14 -10.85 1.57
N TYR A 189 -3.47 -10.85 2.86
CA TYR A 189 -4.73 -11.41 3.35
C TYR A 189 -5.93 -10.77 2.66
N PHE A 190 -5.99 -9.44 2.59
CA PHE A 190 -7.06 -8.73 1.90
C PHE A 190 -7.12 -9.01 0.41
N ALA A 191 -5.98 -9.08 -0.29
CA ALA A 191 -5.92 -9.44 -1.70
C ALA A 191 -6.47 -10.86 -1.95
N SER A 192 -6.19 -11.80 -1.04
CA SER A 192 -6.72 -13.16 -1.11
C SER A 192 -8.24 -13.21 -0.92
N VAL A 193 -8.79 -12.45 0.02
CA VAL A 193 -10.25 -12.34 0.27
C VAL A 193 -10.96 -11.76 -0.96
N VAL A 194 -10.43 -10.70 -1.55
CA VAL A 194 -11.00 -10.08 -2.75
C VAL A 194 -10.93 -11.04 -3.95
N GLY A 195 -9.82 -11.77 -4.10
CA GLY A 195 -9.67 -12.81 -5.12
C GLY A 195 -10.68 -13.95 -4.98
N ALA A 196 -10.91 -14.42 -3.76
CA ALA A 196 -11.93 -15.42 -3.46
C ALA A 196 -13.35 -14.91 -3.80
N TYR A 197 -13.66 -13.66 -3.47
CA TYR A 197 -14.94 -13.03 -3.81
C TYR A 197 -15.18 -12.97 -5.32
N ALA A 198 -14.19 -12.51 -6.09
CA ALA A 198 -14.28 -12.44 -7.54
C ALA A 198 -14.47 -13.83 -8.17
N THR A 199 -13.81 -14.85 -7.62
CA THR A 199 -13.96 -16.24 -8.06
C THR A 199 -15.35 -16.79 -7.77
N ARG A 200 -15.93 -16.48 -6.60
CA ARG A 200 -17.29 -16.87 -6.22
C ARG A 200 -18.36 -16.26 -7.11
N LEU A 201 -18.23 -14.97 -7.44
CA LEU A 201 -19.14 -14.30 -8.39
C LEU A 201 -19.12 -14.97 -9.77
N ARG A 202 -17.94 -15.47 -10.19
CA ARG A 202 -17.80 -16.21 -11.45
C ARG A 202 -18.45 -17.59 -11.38
N SER A 203 -18.29 -18.34 -10.28
CA SER A 203 -18.86 -19.68 -10.14
C SER A 203 -20.39 -19.65 -9.97
N GLY A 204 -20.93 -18.73 -9.18
CA GLY A 204 -22.39 -18.58 -9.03
C GLY A 204 -23.08 -18.21 -10.35
N ALA A 205 -22.47 -17.34 -11.15
CA ALA A 205 -22.96 -17.01 -12.50
C ALA A 205 -22.92 -18.21 -13.46
N ARG A 206 -21.87 -19.03 -13.38
CA ARG A 206 -21.75 -20.24 -14.20
C ARG A 206 -22.84 -21.26 -13.81
N HIS A 207 -23.14 -21.37 -12.53
CA HIS A 207 -24.20 -22.25 -12.04
C HIS A 207 -25.58 -21.83 -12.55
N HIS A 208 -25.93 -20.54 -12.47
CA HIS A 208 -27.19 -20.04 -13.04
C HIS A 208 -27.27 -20.27 -14.54
N ARG A 209 -26.18 -20.01 -15.29
CA ARG A 209 -26.17 -20.24 -16.74
C ARG A 209 -26.36 -21.72 -17.10
N LEU A 210 -25.70 -22.64 -16.38
CA LEU A 210 -25.85 -24.08 -16.61
C LEU A 210 -27.26 -24.56 -16.26
N HIS A 211 -27.84 -24.04 -15.17
CA HIS A 211 -29.21 -24.33 -14.79
C HIS A 211 -30.23 -23.84 -15.83
N ASP A 212 -30.07 -22.61 -16.34
CA ASP A 212 -30.93 -22.07 -17.39
C ASP A 212 -30.78 -22.85 -18.71
N GLN A 213 -29.58 -23.36 -19.01
CA GLN A 213 -29.36 -24.24 -20.17
C GLN A 213 -30.05 -25.60 -19.98
N GLN A 214 -29.91 -26.23 -18.80
CA GLN A 214 -30.59 -27.49 -18.52
C GLN A 214 -32.12 -27.36 -18.64
N ILE A 215 -32.71 -26.27 -18.13
CA ILE A 215 -34.17 -26.05 -18.25
C ILE A 215 -34.59 -25.98 -19.72
N LYS A 216 -33.84 -25.26 -20.56
CA LYS A 216 -34.12 -25.16 -21.99
C LYS A 216 -34.01 -26.51 -22.69
N ASP A 217 -32.96 -27.27 -22.40
CA ASP A 217 -32.77 -28.61 -22.97
C ASP A 217 -33.91 -29.55 -22.54
N PHE A 218 -34.38 -29.46 -21.29
CA PHE A 218 -35.55 -30.19 -20.80
C PHE A 218 -36.84 -29.77 -21.50
N GLU A 219 -37.08 -28.48 -21.73
CA GLU A 219 -38.25 -28.02 -22.49
C GLU A 219 -38.22 -28.50 -23.94
N GLU A 220 -37.08 -28.36 -24.63
CA GLU A 220 -36.90 -28.77 -26.03
C GLU A 220 -37.11 -30.27 -26.22
N SER A 221 -36.58 -31.10 -25.30
CA SER A 221 -36.83 -32.55 -25.30
C SER A 221 -38.31 -32.90 -25.10
N ARG A 222 -39.05 -32.11 -24.30
CA ARG A 222 -40.49 -32.31 -24.07
C ARG A 222 -41.30 -31.97 -25.31
N PHE A 223 -40.95 -30.90 -26.04
CA PHE A 223 -41.60 -30.55 -27.30
C PHE A 223 -41.40 -31.61 -28.37
N HIS A 224 -40.19 -32.16 -28.51
CA HIS A 224 -39.90 -33.26 -29.44
C HIS A 224 -40.68 -34.55 -29.13
N MET A 225 -40.97 -34.85 -27.86
CA MET A 225 -41.82 -36.00 -27.51
C MET A 225 -43.31 -35.76 -27.82
N SER A 226 -43.77 -34.50 -27.82
CA SER A 226 -45.18 -34.18 -28.05
C SER A 226 -45.60 -34.18 -29.53
N THR A 227 -44.66 -34.07 -30.46
CA THR A 227 -44.93 -34.03 -31.92
C THR A 227 -44.88 -35.40 -32.61
N VAL A 228 -44.70 -36.48 -31.85
CA VAL A 228 -44.59 -37.87 -32.37
C VAL A 228 -45.92 -38.63 -32.28
N TYR A 229 -47.03 -37.95 -32.01
CA TYR A 229 -48.38 -38.52 -32.02
C TYR A 229 -49.27 -37.86 -33.06
#